data_AF-A0A0J6Y8Q2-F1
#
_entry.id   AF-A0A0J6Y8Q2-F1
#
_cell.length_a   1.000
_cell.length_b   1.000
_cell.length_c   1.000
_cell.angle_alpha   90.00
_cell.angle_beta   90.00
_cell.angle_gamma   90.00
#
_symmetry.space_group_name_H-M   'P 1'
#
loop_
_entity.id
_entity.type
_entity.pdbx_description
1 polymer ?
#
loop_
_entity_poly.entity_id
_entity_poly.type
_entity_poly.pdbx_seq_one_letter_code
_entity_poly.pdbx_strand_id
1 'polypeptide(L)'
;MGGDVLAGTDFVDALKVFEHDDDTHGIIIVGEIGGTAEMDAAEWIKDYRRRTANPKPIMALVGGIEAPHGRIMGHAGAWTAPGEPDAQMKIKALQDAGAVIVDHPEKFGEGMKTLLGSSAKRPVFEDSTPRIARQQRGFHTLRRPQILRSSSISAQRRSLYLQQSDSFVLLKERNIPVRESNEPGAFFLGVSIDRTAHSPSFIASPTIDAKRYIESAKKFPFEYGKREFSANSAEIQAIAAHVGLAEPVQKSLSTLLEALTDIFMTKEAFSLETKVAVSSAGALEVQGARFGFDDAAYRSAKRQEDIHKLRNKELEVPEEVEAEKDGIVYVRLEGEGTIGTLVNGAGLAMNTVDALTIRGGHCANFLDTGGKATSETVKSAFKIILSDPRVKAIFVNIFGGLTRSEMIAEGIIMAFRDLGMKVPVVVRLRGTNEELGQKMIAESKLPLHAFDSFEEAAAKVISFSHS
;
A
#
# COMPACT_ATOMS: atom_id res chain seq x y z
N MET A 1 -7.70 -6.23 -0.77
CA MET A 1 -7.17 -6.65 0.56
C MET A 1 -5.67 -6.59 0.45
N GLY A 2 -4.95 -6.20 1.49
CA GLY A 2 -3.49 -6.03 1.40
C GLY A 2 -3.06 -4.73 2.05
N GLY A 3 -1.74 -4.52 2.13
CA GLY A 3 -1.14 -3.28 2.60
C GLY A 3 -1.25 -2.99 4.11
N ASP A 4 -2.27 -3.48 4.80
CA ASP A 4 -2.41 -3.33 6.24
C ASP A 4 -1.26 -4.00 7.01
N VAL A 5 -0.81 -3.35 8.08
CA VAL A 5 0.26 -3.85 8.95
C VAL A 5 -0.17 -5.09 9.74
N LEU A 6 -1.45 -5.19 10.09
CA LEU A 6 -2.09 -6.36 10.70
C LEU A 6 -3.43 -6.57 10.00
N ALA A 7 -3.54 -7.63 9.20
CA ALA A 7 -4.78 -7.97 8.50
C ALA A 7 -5.68 -8.82 9.41
N GLY A 8 -6.99 -8.54 9.42
CA GLY A 8 -7.97 -9.38 10.11
C GLY A 8 -8.44 -10.60 9.29
N THR A 9 -8.31 -10.53 7.97
CA THR A 9 -8.63 -11.61 7.02
C THR A 9 -7.66 -11.49 5.86
N ASP A 10 -7.02 -12.60 5.49
CA ASP A 10 -6.10 -12.64 4.36
C ASP A 10 -6.76 -13.21 3.08
N PHE A 11 -6.00 -13.27 1.99
CA PHE A 11 -6.48 -13.85 0.74
C PHE A 11 -6.78 -15.35 0.85
N VAL A 12 -5.98 -16.10 1.59
CA VAL A 12 -6.12 -17.55 1.73
C VAL A 12 -7.41 -17.89 2.48
N ASP A 13 -7.75 -17.13 3.52
CA ASP A 13 -9.01 -17.26 4.24
C ASP A 13 -10.20 -17.01 3.32
N ALA A 14 -10.18 -15.93 2.53
CA ALA A 14 -11.23 -15.64 1.56
C ALA A 14 -11.32 -16.71 0.45
N LEU A 15 -10.17 -17.19 -0.04
CA LEU A 15 -10.10 -18.21 -1.08
C LEU A 15 -10.68 -19.55 -0.61
N LYS A 16 -10.46 -19.96 0.64
CA LYS A 16 -11.10 -21.15 1.23
C LYS A 16 -12.62 -21.03 1.25
N VAL A 17 -13.14 -19.85 1.57
CA VAL A 17 -14.59 -19.59 1.54
C VAL A 17 -15.11 -19.69 0.11
N PHE A 18 -14.48 -18.98 -0.83
CA PHE A 18 -14.88 -18.96 -2.23
C PHE A 18 -14.74 -20.30 -2.94
N GLU A 19 -13.82 -21.15 -2.49
CA GLU A 19 -13.70 -22.50 -3.01
C GLU A 19 -14.98 -23.31 -2.77
N HIS A 20 -15.48 -23.30 -1.54
CA HIS A 20 -16.58 -24.15 -1.09
C HIS A 20 -17.96 -23.54 -1.29
N ASP A 21 -18.03 -22.30 -1.78
CA ASP A 21 -19.29 -21.62 -2.10
C ASP A 21 -19.76 -21.94 -3.53
N ASP A 22 -20.83 -22.72 -3.68
CA ASP A 22 -21.38 -23.12 -4.99
C ASP A 22 -21.88 -21.94 -5.83
N ASP A 23 -22.25 -20.83 -5.21
CA ASP A 23 -22.72 -19.62 -5.91
C ASP A 23 -21.56 -18.77 -6.45
N THR A 24 -20.32 -19.03 -6.01
CA THR A 24 -19.13 -18.36 -6.54
C THR A 24 -18.68 -19.02 -7.85
N HIS A 25 -18.83 -18.29 -8.96
CA HIS A 25 -18.48 -18.79 -10.30
C HIS A 25 -17.07 -18.39 -10.75
N GLY A 26 -16.51 -17.32 -10.20
CA GLY A 26 -15.18 -16.81 -10.52
C GLY A 26 -14.67 -15.91 -9.41
N ILE A 27 -13.36 -15.77 -9.28
CA ILE A 27 -12.70 -15.09 -8.18
C ILE A 27 -11.87 -13.93 -8.72
N ILE A 28 -11.99 -12.77 -8.09
CA ILE A 28 -11.17 -11.59 -8.38
C ILE A 28 -10.33 -11.26 -7.15
N ILE A 29 -9.01 -11.18 -7.33
CA ILE A 29 -8.04 -10.78 -6.32
C ILE A 29 -7.60 -9.35 -6.64
N VAL A 30 -7.85 -8.42 -5.73
CA VAL A 30 -7.30 -7.06 -5.79
C VAL A 30 -6.37 -6.87 -4.61
N GLY A 31 -5.07 -6.91 -4.91
CA GLY A 31 -3.96 -6.78 -3.97
C GLY A 31 -3.19 -5.48 -4.18
N GLU A 32 -2.20 -5.29 -3.31
CA GLU A 32 -1.30 -4.13 -3.33
C GLU A 32 0.06 -4.48 -2.72
N ILE A 33 0.98 -3.52 -2.67
CA ILE A 33 2.28 -3.70 -2.02
C ILE A 33 2.17 -3.96 -0.51
N GLY A 34 3.20 -4.62 0.03
CA GLY A 34 3.34 -4.92 1.46
C GLY A 34 2.84 -6.32 1.85
N GLY A 35 3.57 -6.97 2.75
CA GLY A 35 3.31 -8.35 3.19
C GLY A 35 3.52 -9.40 2.10
N THR A 36 3.18 -10.65 2.43
CA THR A 36 3.31 -11.83 1.55
C THR A 36 1.97 -12.40 1.09
N ALA A 37 0.85 -11.74 1.40
CA ALA A 37 -0.49 -12.30 1.22
C ALA A 37 -0.76 -12.78 -0.22
N GLU A 38 -0.29 -12.07 -1.23
CA GLU A 38 -0.40 -12.48 -2.64
C GLU A 38 0.48 -13.70 -2.98
N MET A 39 1.62 -13.86 -2.30
CA MET A 39 2.49 -15.04 -2.45
C MET A 39 1.83 -16.28 -1.84
N ASP A 40 1.24 -16.11 -0.66
CA ASP A 40 0.52 -17.18 0.04
C ASP A 40 -0.74 -17.59 -0.76
N ALA A 41 -1.45 -16.59 -1.32
CA ALA A 41 -2.54 -16.83 -2.26
C ALA A 41 -2.07 -17.58 -3.51
N ALA A 42 -0.92 -17.22 -4.09
CA ALA A 42 -0.38 -17.91 -5.26
C ALA A 42 -0.08 -19.40 -4.97
N GLU A 43 0.54 -19.71 -3.84
CA GLU A 43 0.78 -21.11 -3.44
C GLU A 43 -0.53 -21.87 -3.19
N TRP A 44 -1.50 -21.25 -2.52
CA TRP A 44 -2.82 -21.84 -2.35
C TRP A 44 -3.52 -22.10 -3.68
N ILE A 45 -3.46 -21.17 -4.64
CA ILE A 45 -4.06 -21.33 -5.98
C ILE A 45 -3.41 -22.50 -6.73
N LYS A 46 -2.10 -22.66 -6.64
CA LYS A 46 -1.39 -23.81 -7.25
C LYS A 46 -1.87 -25.12 -6.66
N ASP A 47 -2.07 -25.20 -5.35
CA ASP A 47 -2.63 -26.38 -4.67
C ASP A 47 -4.07 -26.63 -5.11
N TYR A 48 -4.93 -25.62 -5.04
CA TYR A 48 -6.34 -25.68 -5.47
C TYR A 48 -6.49 -26.24 -6.88
N ARG A 49 -5.71 -25.72 -7.84
CA ARG A 49 -5.73 -26.20 -9.23
C ARG A 49 -5.21 -27.63 -9.40
N ARG A 50 -4.30 -28.08 -8.54
CA ARG A 50 -3.80 -29.47 -8.56
C ARG A 50 -4.85 -30.46 -8.05
N ARG A 51 -5.61 -30.08 -7.02
CA ARG A 51 -6.56 -30.99 -6.34
C ARG A 51 -8.01 -30.88 -6.83
N THR A 52 -8.35 -29.86 -7.60
CA THR A 52 -9.71 -29.65 -8.11
C THR A 52 -9.75 -29.86 -9.62
N ALA A 53 -10.61 -30.76 -10.10
CA ALA A 53 -10.71 -31.10 -11.53
C ALA A 53 -11.20 -29.93 -12.41
N ASN A 54 -12.07 -29.07 -11.88
CA ASN A 54 -12.58 -27.89 -12.57
C ASN A 54 -12.48 -26.66 -11.64
N PRO A 55 -11.28 -26.08 -11.47
CA PRO A 55 -11.09 -24.96 -10.57
C PRO A 55 -11.79 -23.71 -11.13
N LYS A 56 -12.38 -22.91 -10.23
CA LYS A 56 -13.00 -21.63 -10.55
C LYS A 56 -11.96 -20.70 -11.21
N PRO A 57 -12.31 -19.96 -12.27
CA PRO A 57 -11.40 -19.00 -12.89
C PRO A 57 -11.03 -17.90 -11.89
N ILE A 58 -9.76 -17.49 -11.92
CA ILE A 58 -9.21 -16.48 -11.02
C ILE A 58 -8.58 -15.38 -11.86
N MET A 59 -8.94 -14.13 -11.58
CA MET A 59 -8.29 -12.94 -12.11
C MET A 59 -7.65 -12.16 -10.96
N ALA A 60 -6.56 -11.44 -11.24
CA ALA A 60 -5.90 -10.64 -10.24
C ALA A 60 -5.38 -9.29 -10.76
N LEU A 61 -5.24 -8.34 -9.85
CA LEU A 61 -4.55 -7.07 -10.02
C LEU A 61 -3.77 -6.78 -8.74
N VAL A 62 -2.54 -6.30 -8.89
CA VAL A 62 -1.71 -5.83 -7.77
C VAL A 62 -1.26 -4.42 -8.08
N GLY A 63 -1.63 -3.45 -7.24
CA GLY A 63 -1.20 -2.06 -7.37
C GLY A 63 0.11 -1.77 -6.63
N GLY A 64 0.83 -0.75 -7.08
CA GLY A 64 2.04 -0.22 -6.47
C GLY A 64 3.32 -0.62 -7.18
N ILE A 65 3.28 -0.82 -8.51
CA ILE A 65 4.49 -1.04 -9.33
C ILE A 65 5.41 0.18 -9.27
N GLU A 66 4.82 1.37 -9.36
CA GLU A 66 5.51 2.67 -9.35
C GLU A 66 5.62 3.26 -7.93
N ALA A 67 5.27 2.50 -6.89
CA ALA A 67 5.35 2.98 -5.52
C ALA A 67 6.83 3.14 -5.10
N PRO A 68 7.26 4.32 -4.62
CA PRO A 68 8.66 4.50 -4.24
C PRO A 68 9.05 3.61 -3.04
N HIS A 69 10.25 3.05 -3.08
CA HIS A 69 10.75 2.18 -2.03
C HIS A 69 10.79 2.87 -0.66
N GLY A 70 10.36 2.15 0.39
CA GLY A 70 10.39 2.64 1.77
C GLY A 70 9.42 3.80 2.05
N ARG A 71 8.50 4.10 1.12
CA ARG A 71 7.42 5.07 1.31
C ARG A 71 6.14 4.35 1.68
N ILE A 72 5.41 4.94 2.61
CA ILE A 72 4.05 4.50 2.96
C ILE A 72 3.06 5.15 2.01
N MET A 73 2.22 4.31 1.41
CA MET A 73 1.22 4.67 0.42
C MET A 73 -0.18 4.63 1.06
N GLY A 74 -0.88 5.75 0.97
CA GLY A 74 -2.24 5.92 1.44
C GLY A 74 -2.46 5.75 2.95
N HIS A 75 -3.73 5.86 3.36
CA HIS A 75 -4.14 5.90 4.77
C HIS A 75 -4.06 4.55 5.50
N ALA A 76 -4.15 3.45 4.74
CA ALA A 76 -4.09 2.08 5.28
C ALA A 76 -2.66 1.66 5.64
N GLY A 77 -1.66 2.38 5.13
CA GLY A 77 -0.27 2.10 5.43
C GLY A 77 0.36 1.07 4.51
N ALA A 78 0.01 1.04 3.22
CA ALA A 78 0.59 0.10 2.28
C ALA A 78 2.05 0.48 1.98
N TRP A 79 2.99 -0.39 2.32
CA TRP A 79 4.41 -0.19 2.04
C TRP A 79 5.11 -1.55 1.97
N THR A 80 6.14 -1.65 1.14
CA THR A 80 7.00 -2.84 1.07
C THR A 80 8.03 -2.76 2.18
N ALA A 81 7.86 -3.58 3.21
CA ALA A 81 8.85 -3.66 4.27
C ALA A 81 10.14 -4.34 3.75
N PRO A 82 11.28 -4.07 4.38
CA PRO A 82 12.44 -4.94 4.36
C PRO A 82 12.19 -6.44 4.17
N GLY A 83 12.68 -7.01 3.07
CA GLY A 83 12.58 -8.44 2.76
C GLY A 83 11.20 -8.91 2.27
N GLU A 84 10.28 -7.99 1.99
CA GLU A 84 8.99 -8.32 1.38
C GLU A 84 9.07 -8.28 -0.15
N PRO A 85 8.28 -9.12 -0.84
CA PRO A 85 8.20 -9.08 -2.29
C PRO A 85 7.59 -7.76 -2.76
N ASP A 86 8.17 -7.19 -3.82
CA ASP A 86 7.59 -6.03 -4.50
C ASP A 86 6.35 -6.41 -5.33
N ALA A 87 5.69 -5.40 -5.91
CA ALA A 87 4.50 -5.60 -6.73
C ALA A 87 4.76 -6.54 -7.93
N GLN A 88 5.92 -6.45 -8.57
CA GLN A 88 6.26 -7.27 -9.75
C GLN A 88 6.41 -8.74 -9.37
N MET A 89 7.10 -9.03 -8.27
CA MET A 89 7.24 -10.39 -7.73
C MET A 89 5.86 -11.00 -7.40
N LYS A 90 4.97 -10.22 -6.76
CA LYS A 90 3.60 -10.65 -6.44
C LYS A 90 2.76 -10.92 -7.68
N ILE A 91 2.80 -10.02 -8.67
CA ILE A 91 2.13 -10.19 -9.97
C ILE A 91 2.58 -11.49 -10.63
N LYS A 92 3.90 -11.70 -10.70
CA LYS A 92 4.48 -12.89 -11.30
C LYS A 92 4.04 -14.15 -10.56
N ALA A 93 4.05 -14.16 -9.22
CA ALA A 93 3.65 -15.31 -8.44
C ALA A 93 2.19 -15.72 -8.72
N LEU A 94 1.27 -14.75 -8.75
CA LEU A 94 -0.14 -14.99 -9.07
C LEU A 94 -0.32 -15.45 -10.52
N GLN A 95 0.43 -14.87 -11.46
CA GLN A 95 0.41 -15.28 -12.87
C GLN A 95 0.90 -16.72 -13.04
N ASP A 96 2.03 -17.08 -12.41
CA ASP A 96 2.59 -18.43 -12.42
C ASP A 96 1.65 -19.46 -11.76
N ALA A 97 0.85 -19.03 -10.77
CA ALA A 97 -0.20 -19.84 -10.17
C ALA A 97 -1.41 -20.06 -11.11
N GLY A 98 -1.49 -19.30 -12.20
CA GLY A 98 -2.53 -19.40 -13.22
C GLY A 98 -3.72 -18.46 -13.02
N ALA A 99 -3.55 -17.41 -12.22
CA ALA A 99 -4.48 -16.27 -12.23
C ALA A 99 -4.23 -15.40 -13.48
N VAL A 100 -5.30 -14.86 -14.07
CA VAL A 100 -5.18 -13.90 -15.18
C VAL A 100 -4.97 -12.51 -14.62
N ILE A 101 -3.81 -11.91 -14.92
CA ILE A 101 -3.47 -10.57 -14.45
C ILE A 101 -4.09 -9.51 -15.35
N VAL A 102 -4.66 -8.47 -14.75
CA VAL A 102 -5.08 -7.23 -15.43
C VAL A 102 -4.36 -6.02 -14.85
N ASP A 103 -4.18 -4.99 -15.66
CA ASP A 103 -3.49 -3.74 -15.32
C ASP A 103 -4.43 -2.65 -14.77
N HIS A 104 -5.75 -2.81 -14.92
CA HIS A 104 -6.74 -1.88 -14.37
C HIS A 104 -8.08 -2.59 -14.06
N PRO A 105 -8.82 -2.21 -12.99
CA PRO A 105 -10.04 -2.89 -12.56
C PRO A 105 -11.16 -2.97 -13.62
N GLU A 106 -11.22 -2.04 -14.57
CA GLU A 106 -12.27 -2.06 -15.60
C GLU A 106 -12.22 -3.30 -16.50
N LYS A 107 -11.06 -3.98 -16.57
CA LYS A 107 -10.87 -5.18 -17.39
C LYS A 107 -11.39 -6.45 -16.74
N PHE A 108 -11.73 -6.42 -15.45
CA PHE A 108 -12.25 -7.60 -14.75
C PHE A 108 -13.57 -8.10 -15.34
N GLY A 109 -14.48 -7.20 -15.74
CA GLY A 109 -15.81 -7.58 -16.22
C GLY A 109 -15.76 -8.45 -17.48
N GLU A 110 -15.26 -7.90 -18.59
CA GLU A 110 -15.14 -8.65 -19.85
C GLU A 110 -14.10 -9.79 -19.77
N GLY A 111 -13.04 -9.63 -18.97
CA GLY A 111 -12.08 -10.70 -18.72
C GLY A 111 -12.72 -11.92 -18.03
N MET A 112 -13.51 -11.70 -16.97
CA MET A 112 -14.15 -12.80 -16.24
C MET A 112 -15.23 -13.47 -17.08
N LYS A 113 -16.01 -12.69 -17.85
CA LYS A 113 -16.99 -13.21 -18.80
C LYS A 113 -16.34 -14.11 -19.85
N THR A 114 -15.16 -13.76 -20.33
CA THR A 114 -14.38 -14.58 -21.28
C THR A 114 -13.93 -15.90 -20.64
N LEU A 115 -13.44 -15.86 -19.41
CA LEU A 115 -13.02 -17.05 -18.67
C LEU A 115 -14.19 -18.00 -18.40
N LEU A 116 -15.31 -17.47 -17.93
CA LEU A 116 -16.54 -18.25 -17.67
C LEU A 116 -17.11 -18.86 -18.95
N GLY A 117 -17.13 -18.11 -20.06
CA GLY A 117 -17.59 -18.61 -21.36
C GLY A 117 -16.68 -19.68 -21.97
N SER A 118 -15.39 -19.67 -21.63
CA SER A 118 -14.42 -20.67 -22.08
C SER A 118 -14.52 -21.98 -21.27
N SER A 119 -14.80 -21.87 -19.97
CA SER A 119 -15.02 -23.03 -19.09
C SER A 119 -16.29 -23.82 -19.44
N ALA A 120 -17.31 -23.17 -20.01
CA ALA A 120 -18.55 -23.82 -20.47
C ALA A 120 -18.39 -24.69 -21.74
N LYS A 121 -17.24 -24.65 -22.42
CA LYS A 121 -16.99 -25.37 -23.70
C LYS A 121 -16.22 -26.68 -23.56
N ARG A 122 -15.92 -27.17 -22.36
CA ARG A 122 -15.37 -28.52 -22.18
C ARG A 122 -16.51 -29.55 -22.27
N PRO A 123 -16.42 -30.58 -23.12
CA PRO A 123 -17.52 -31.53 -23.33
C PRO A 123 -17.75 -32.32 -22.04
N VAL A 124 -18.86 -32.03 -21.37
CA VAL A 124 -19.46 -32.92 -20.38
C VAL A 124 -20.20 -33.98 -21.19
N PHE A 125 -19.83 -35.25 -21.04
CA PHE A 125 -20.69 -36.35 -21.48
C PHE A 125 -22.02 -36.21 -20.74
N GLU A 126 -23.08 -35.87 -21.48
CA GLU A 126 -24.44 -35.76 -20.96
C GLU A 126 -24.89 -37.12 -20.41
N ASP A 127 -25.16 -37.17 -19.12
CA ASP A 127 -26.03 -38.20 -18.55
C ASP A 127 -27.39 -37.56 -18.28
N SER A 128 -28.34 -37.90 -19.15
CA SER A 128 -29.67 -37.29 -19.21
C SER A 128 -30.55 -37.77 -18.04
N THR A 129 -30.75 -36.91 -17.04
CA THR A 129 -31.91 -37.01 -16.13
C THR A 129 -32.54 -35.63 -15.91
N PRO A 130 -33.88 -35.49 -16.02
CA PRO A 130 -34.54 -34.19 -15.97
C PRO A 130 -34.59 -33.67 -14.53
N ARG A 131 -33.94 -32.53 -14.26
CA ARG A 131 -34.10 -31.81 -12.98
C ARG A 131 -35.36 -30.95 -13.01
N ILE A 132 -36.25 -31.24 -12.05
CA ILE A 132 -37.48 -30.49 -11.75
C ILE A 132 -37.12 -29.07 -11.30
N ALA A 133 -37.73 -28.07 -11.93
CA ALA A 133 -37.58 -26.65 -11.58
C ALA A 133 -38.10 -26.37 -10.16
N ARG A 134 -37.19 -25.97 -9.25
CA ARG A 134 -37.57 -25.37 -7.97
C ARG A 134 -37.47 -23.84 -8.08
N GLN A 135 -38.63 -23.21 -8.06
CA GLN A 135 -38.82 -21.78 -7.93
C GLN A 135 -38.34 -21.34 -6.53
N GLN A 136 -37.17 -20.72 -6.43
CA GLN A 136 -36.74 -20.10 -5.16
C GLN A 136 -37.29 -18.68 -5.06
N ARG A 137 -38.08 -18.47 -4.01
CA ARG A 137 -38.60 -17.16 -3.60
C ARG A 137 -37.46 -16.36 -3.00
N GLY A 138 -37.19 -15.18 -3.56
CA GLY A 138 -36.23 -14.23 -3.00
C GLY A 138 -36.69 -13.75 -1.62
N PHE A 139 -35.89 -14.03 -0.60
CA PHE A 139 -36.06 -13.39 0.71
C PHE A 139 -35.34 -12.05 0.70
N HIS A 140 -36.10 -10.96 0.52
CA HIS A 140 -35.64 -9.62 0.86
C HIS A 140 -35.63 -9.47 2.38
N THR A 141 -34.44 -9.41 2.99
CA THR A 141 -34.28 -8.91 4.36
C THR A 141 -34.12 -7.40 4.34
N LEU A 142 -35.25 -6.68 4.40
CA LEU A 142 -35.28 -5.28 4.78
C LEU A 142 -35.03 -5.18 6.30
N ARG A 143 -33.76 -5.11 6.69
CA ARG A 143 -33.36 -4.53 7.99
C ARG A 143 -32.34 -3.45 7.72
N ARG A 144 -32.80 -2.21 7.58
CA ARG A 144 -31.96 -1.02 7.68
C ARG A 144 -31.34 -1.01 9.09
N PRO A 145 -30.00 -1.04 9.23
CA PRO A 145 -29.39 -0.62 10.49
C PRO A 145 -29.71 0.86 10.67
N GLN A 146 -30.19 1.25 11.85
CA GLN A 146 -30.19 2.65 12.25
C GLN A 146 -28.74 3.15 12.22
N ILE A 147 -28.47 4.12 11.35
CA ILE A 147 -27.19 4.82 11.31
C ILE A 147 -27.08 5.61 12.63
N LEU A 148 -26.33 5.07 13.59
CA LEU A 148 -25.76 5.87 14.66
C LEU A 148 -24.97 6.98 14.00
N ARG A 149 -25.31 8.23 14.33
CA ARG A 149 -24.59 9.42 13.83
C ARG A 149 -23.10 9.21 14.04
N SER A 150 -22.35 9.20 12.94
CA SER A 150 -20.90 9.03 12.95
C SER A 150 -20.29 10.10 13.87
N SER A 151 -19.65 9.66 14.96
CA SER A 151 -18.52 10.41 15.49
C SER A 151 -17.54 10.62 14.33
N SER A 152 -16.93 11.80 14.25
CA SER A 152 -15.90 12.10 13.27
C SER A 152 -14.79 11.07 13.37
N ILE A 153 -14.81 10.06 12.50
CA ILE A 153 -13.68 9.15 12.29
C ILE A 153 -12.57 10.04 11.76
N SER A 154 -11.61 10.41 12.62
CA SER A 154 -10.45 11.17 12.19
C SER A 154 -9.76 10.35 11.11
N ALA A 155 -9.48 10.95 9.95
CA ALA A 155 -8.70 10.30 8.91
C ALA A 155 -7.42 9.71 9.52
N GLN A 156 -7.16 8.42 9.28
CA GLN A 156 -6.04 7.73 9.86
C GLN A 156 -4.78 8.10 9.07
N ARG A 157 -3.94 8.96 9.65
CA ARG A 157 -2.53 9.11 9.26
C ARG A 157 -1.74 8.17 10.17
N ARG A 158 -0.58 7.64 9.77
CA ARG A 158 0.00 6.51 10.54
C ARG A 158 1.49 6.56 10.79
N SER A 159 2.24 7.57 10.36
CA SER A 159 3.69 7.42 10.42
C SER A 159 4.47 8.70 10.58
N LEU A 160 5.27 8.72 11.63
CA LEU A 160 6.38 9.64 11.83
C LEU A 160 7.70 8.89 11.63
N TYR A 161 8.53 9.31 10.68
CA TYR A 161 9.93 8.88 10.62
C TYR A 161 10.83 9.94 11.27
N LEU A 162 11.72 9.50 12.16
CA LEU A 162 12.71 10.38 12.76
C LEU A 162 13.92 10.59 11.84
N GLN A 163 14.60 11.71 12.03
CA GLN A 163 15.92 11.91 11.45
C GLN A 163 16.92 10.91 12.05
N GLN A 164 18.00 10.65 11.32
CA GLN A 164 19.05 9.74 11.80
C GLN A 164 19.67 10.21 13.12
N SER A 165 19.91 11.52 13.26
CA SER A 165 20.44 12.11 14.50
C SER A 165 19.56 11.82 15.71
N ASP A 166 18.24 11.92 15.57
CA ASP A 166 17.29 11.68 16.64
C ASP A 166 17.16 10.18 16.94
N SER A 167 17.20 9.34 15.90
CA SER A 167 17.26 7.89 16.04
C SER A 167 18.53 7.46 16.80
N PHE A 168 19.66 8.11 16.54
CA PHE A 168 20.91 7.90 17.27
C PHE A 168 20.83 8.34 18.74
N VAL A 169 20.07 9.38 19.07
CA VAL A 169 19.85 9.75 20.48
C VAL A 169 19.13 8.62 21.23
N LEU A 170 18.05 8.08 20.65
CA LEU A 170 17.31 6.96 21.27
C LEU A 170 18.17 5.70 21.48
N LEU A 171 19.11 5.45 20.57
CA LEU A 171 20.10 4.37 20.68
C LEU A 171 21.14 4.66 21.78
N LYS A 172 21.68 5.89 21.85
CA LYS A 172 22.65 6.30 22.87
C LYS A 172 22.07 6.23 24.29
N GLU A 173 20.80 6.59 24.47
CA GLU A 173 20.09 6.45 25.76
C GLU A 173 20.06 5.01 26.26
N ARG A 174 20.17 4.03 25.35
CA ARG A 174 20.25 2.58 25.64
C ARG A 174 21.68 2.04 25.59
N ASN A 175 22.67 2.93 25.63
CA ASN A 175 24.09 2.62 25.59
C ASN A 175 24.53 1.87 24.32
N ILE A 176 23.84 2.09 23.19
CA ILE A 176 24.23 1.52 21.91
C ILE A 176 25.28 2.41 21.24
N PRO A 177 26.44 1.86 20.83
CA PRO A 177 27.44 2.60 20.07
C PRO A 177 26.89 3.02 18.70
N VAL A 178 27.04 4.30 18.38
CA VAL A 178 26.64 4.86 17.08
C VAL A 178 27.78 5.69 16.49
N ARG A 179 28.03 5.55 15.19
CA ARG A 179 29.01 6.33 14.45
C ARG A 179 28.55 6.48 13.02
N GLU A 180 28.19 7.70 12.64
CA GLU A 180 27.83 7.97 11.25
C GLU A 180 29.01 7.64 10.33
N SER A 181 28.80 6.68 9.43
CA SER A 181 29.82 6.14 8.54
C SER A 181 29.18 5.50 7.32
N ASN A 182 29.90 5.54 6.20
CA ASN A 182 29.58 4.80 4.98
C ASN A 182 30.62 3.71 4.70
N GLU A 183 31.34 3.26 5.73
CA GLU A 183 32.36 2.23 5.59
C GLU A 183 31.75 0.92 5.05
N PRO A 184 32.45 0.22 4.14
CA PRO A 184 31.99 -1.04 3.61
C PRO A 184 31.96 -2.13 4.69
N GLY A 185 31.08 -3.12 4.52
CA GLY A 185 30.92 -4.23 5.47
C GLY A 185 29.75 -4.07 6.45
N ALA A 186 28.96 -3.01 6.31
CA ALA A 186 27.70 -2.88 7.03
C ALA A 186 26.65 -3.89 6.53
N PHE A 187 25.93 -4.48 7.46
CA PHE A 187 24.77 -5.34 7.22
C PHE A 187 23.51 -4.65 7.77
N PHE A 188 22.34 -5.12 7.35
CA PHE A 188 21.09 -4.58 7.83
C PHE A 188 20.58 -5.37 9.03
N LEU A 189 20.10 -4.64 10.04
CA LEU A 189 19.38 -5.19 11.17
C LEU A 189 18.21 -4.28 11.53
N GLY A 190 17.06 -4.84 11.84
CA GLY A 190 15.91 -4.05 12.25
C GLY A 190 14.86 -4.84 13.00
N VAL A 191 13.87 -4.13 13.52
CA VAL A 191 12.65 -4.68 14.15
C VAL A 191 11.45 -4.12 13.41
N SER A 192 10.55 -4.98 12.96
CA SER A 192 9.26 -4.57 12.39
C SER A 192 8.18 -5.60 12.74
N ILE A 193 7.02 -5.52 12.08
CA ILE A 193 5.88 -6.40 12.29
C ILE A 193 5.88 -7.45 11.20
N ASP A 194 5.92 -8.72 11.60
CA ASP A 194 5.65 -9.82 10.69
C ASP A 194 4.13 -10.00 10.58
N ARG A 195 3.61 -9.58 9.42
CA ARG A 195 2.18 -9.59 9.11
C ARG A 195 1.62 -10.99 9.00
N THR A 196 2.45 -11.99 8.69
CA THR A 196 2.03 -13.38 8.54
C THR A 196 2.05 -14.09 9.89
N ALA A 197 3.07 -13.82 10.71
CA ALA A 197 3.16 -14.37 12.06
C ALA A 197 2.28 -13.62 13.09
N HIS A 198 1.71 -12.46 12.72
CA HIS A 198 0.97 -11.56 13.61
C HIS A 198 1.76 -11.16 14.85
N SER A 199 3.07 -10.97 14.70
CA SER A 199 3.99 -10.73 15.82
C SER A 199 5.14 -9.80 15.41
N PRO A 200 5.84 -9.19 16.38
CA PRO A 200 7.10 -8.51 16.12
C PRO A 200 8.14 -9.46 15.53
N SER A 201 9.04 -8.93 14.72
CA SER A 201 10.06 -9.73 14.05
C SER A 201 11.33 -8.96 13.83
N PHE A 202 12.46 -9.62 14.09
CA PHE A 202 13.75 -9.12 13.64
C PHE A 202 13.88 -9.33 12.15
N ILE A 203 14.45 -8.34 11.46
CA ILE A 203 14.77 -8.43 10.05
C ILE A 203 16.28 -8.26 9.91
N ALA A 204 16.95 -9.24 9.30
CA ALA A 204 18.39 -9.20 9.11
C ALA A 204 18.75 -9.54 7.66
N SER A 205 19.66 -8.76 7.08
CA SER A 205 20.25 -9.05 5.77
C SER A 205 21.76 -8.86 5.85
N PRO A 206 22.57 -9.76 5.25
CA PRO A 206 24.03 -9.64 5.22
C PRO A 206 24.53 -8.46 4.38
N THR A 207 23.65 -7.70 3.72
CA THR A 207 24.01 -6.56 2.88
C THR A 207 23.03 -5.40 3.07
N ILE A 208 23.52 -4.18 2.88
CA ILE A 208 22.70 -2.96 2.79
C ILE A 208 22.45 -2.51 1.34
N ASP A 209 22.91 -3.30 0.37
CA ASP A 209 22.70 -3.08 -1.06
C ASP A 209 21.22 -3.26 -1.41
N ALA A 210 20.53 -2.16 -1.69
CA ALA A 210 19.09 -2.13 -1.96
C ALA A 210 18.62 -3.16 -3.01
N LYS A 211 19.46 -3.54 -3.99
CA LYS A 211 19.09 -4.51 -5.03
C LYS A 211 19.08 -5.95 -4.53
N ARG A 212 20.03 -6.31 -3.67
CA ARG A 212 20.18 -7.67 -3.12
C ARG A 212 19.54 -7.82 -1.74
N TYR A 213 19.22 -6.69 -1.13
CA TYR A 213 18.70 -6.60 0.21
C TYR A 213 17.39 -7.39 0.38
N ILE A 214 16.44 -7.21 -0.55
CA ILE A 214 15.12 -7.86 -0.48
C ILE A 214 15.27 -9.39 -0.51
N GLU A 215 16.09 -9.92 -1.42
CA GLU A 215 16.27 -11.37 -1.60
C GLU A 215 17.05 -12.02 -0.45
N SER A 216 17.93 -11.26 0.21
CA SER A 216 18.82 -11.77 1.25
C SER A 216 18.31 -11.51 2.67
N ALA A 217 17.28 -10.69 2.84
CA ALA A 217 16.67 -10.44 4.13
C ALA A 217 15.92 -11.66 4.64
N LYS A 218 16.04 -11.94 5.93
CA LYS A 218 15.24 -12.94 6.63
C LYS A 218 14.53 -12.30 7.81
N LYS A 219 13.30 -12.78 8.06
CA LYS A 219 12.48 -12.44 9.21
C LYS A 219 12.68 -13.50 10.30
N PHE A 220 12.75 -13.04 11.55
CA PHE A 220 12.86 -13.88 12.75
C PHE A 220 11.77 -13.41 13.74
N PRO A 221 10.54 -13.93 13.59
CA PRO A 221 9.42 -13.55 14.47
C PRO A 221 9.68 -13.94 15.91
N PHE A 222 9.18 -13.13 16.85
CA PHE A 222 9.27 -13.40 18.27
C PHE A 222 7.97 -13.05 19.01
N GLU A 223 7.80 -13.59 20.20
CA GLU A 223 6.57 -13.41 20.99
C GLU A 223 6.39 -11.94 21.41
N TYR A 224 5.16 -11.43 21.25
CA TYR A 224 4.81 -10.09 21.70
C TYR A 224 4.97 -9.98 23.23
N GLY A 225 5.81 -9.04 23.68
CA GLY A 225 6.13 -8.85 25.10
C GLY A 225 7.48 -9.43 25.53
N LYS A 226 8.10 -10.31 24.73
CA LYS A 226 9.49 -10.75 24.98
C LYS A 226 10.45 -9.57 24.81
N ARG A 227 11.24 -9.28 25.85
CA ARG A 227 12.21 -8.15 25.86
C ARG A 227 13.66 -8.57 26.00
N GLU A 228 13.90 -9.77 26.52
CA GLU A 228 15.24 -10.29 26.79
C GLU A 228 15.60 -11.35 25.76
N PHE A 229 16.80 -11.21 25.19
CA PHE A 229 17.34 -12.09 24.16
C PHE A 229 18.77 -12.44 24.54
N SER A 230 18.92 -13.46 25.39
CA SER A 230 20.24 -13.99 25.77
C SER A 230 21.11 -14.25 24.54
N ALA A 231 22.41 -13.96 24.63
CA ALA A 231 23.35 -14.18 23.52
C ALA A 231 23.35 -15.63 22.99
N ASN A 232 22.95 -16.60 23.81
CA ASN A 232 22.87 -18.01 23.44
C ASN A 232 21.47 -18.44 22.97
N SER A 233 20.52 -17.51 22.80
CA SER A 233 19.18 -17.84 22.34
C SER A 233 19.17 -18.28 20.88
N ALA A 234 18.19 -19.09 20.51
CA ALA A 234 18.07 -19.59 19.14
C ALA A 234 17.91 -18.44 18.12
N GLU A 235 17.23 -17.35 18.50
CA GLU A 235 17.05 -16.16 17.67
C GLU A 235 18.39 -15.46 17.40
N ILE A 236 19.19 -15.21 18.44
CA ILE A 236 20.50 -14.57 18.30
C ILE A 236 21.43 -15.41 17.43
N GLN A 237 21.48 -16.73 17.67
CA GLN A 237 22.31 -17.64 16.89
C GLN A 237 21.88 -17.69 15.41
N ALA A 238 20.58 -17.75 15.14
CA ALA A 238 20.06 -17.79 13.78
C ALA A 238 20.34 -16.47 13.02
N ILE A 239 20.17 -15.32 13.67
CA ILE A 239 20.50 -14.01 13.10
C ILE A 239 22.01 -13.91 12.85
N ALA A 240 22.84 -14.23 13.85
CA ALA A 240 24.29 -14.19 13.74
C ALA A 240 24.82 -15.09 12.60
N ALA A 241 24.29 -16.31 12.48
CA ALA A 241 24.64 -17.22 11.39
C ALA A 241 24.23 -16.66 10.02
N HIS A 242 23.05 -16.02 9.92
CA HIS A 242 22.56 -15.45 8.68
C HIS A 242 23.37 -14.25 8.19
N VAL A 243 23.79 -13.36 9.09
CA VAL A 243 24.61 -12.19 8.75
C VAL A 243 26.12 -12.44 8.81
N GLY A 244 26.55 -13.65 9.20
CA GLY A 244 27.95 -14.05 9.23
C GLY A 244 28.76 -13.48 10.41
N LEU A 245 28.13 -13.30 11.58
CA LEU A 245 28.78 -12.78 12.78
C LEU A 245 29.46 -13.89 13.60
N ALA A 246 30.69 -13.64 14.03
CA ALA A 246 31.43 -14.53 14.92
C ALA A 246 30.88 -14.50 16.36
N GLU A 247 31.10 -15.58 17.11
CA GLU A 247 30.64 -15.77 18.49
C GLU A 247 30.94 -14.59 19.45
N PRO A 248 32.14 -13.96 19.43
CA PRO A 248 32.44 -12.85 20.34
C PRO A 248 31.52 -11.62 20.16
N VAL A 249 30.96 -11.45 18.95
CA VAL A 249 30.10 -10.31 18.59
C VAL A 249 28.64 -10.55 19.02
N GLN A 250 28.23 -11.79 19.28
CA GLN A 250 26.85 -12.16 19.59
C GLN A 250 26.33 -11.50 20.87
N LYS A 251 27.19 -11.22 21.85
CA LYS A 251 26.81 -10.44 23.04
C LYS A 251 26.37 -9.02 22.67
N SER A 252 27.11 -8.34 21.78
CA SER A 252 26.73 -7.01 21.31
C SER A 252 25.50 -7.03 20.39
N LEU A 253 25.28 -8.13 19.65
CA LEU A 253 24.06 -8.37 18.88
C LEU A 253 22.83 -8.47 19.80
N SER A 254 22.93 -9.27 20.86
CA SER A 254 21.91 -9.41 21.90
C SER A 254 21.54 -8.05 22.50
N THR A 255 22.53 -7.26 22.96
CA THR A 255 22.29 -5.92 23.52
C THR A 255 21.60 -4.97 22.53
N LEU A 256 22.03 -4.97 21.25
CA LEU A 256 21.40 -4.15 20.21
C LEU A 256 19.94 -4.55 19.97
N LEU A 257 19.66 -5.85 19.86
CA LEU A 257 18.30 -6.34 19.60
C LEU A 257 17.36 -6.10 20.78
N GLU A 258 17.85 -6.23 22.02
CA GLU A 258 17.11 -5.86 23.23
C GLU A 258 16.79 -4.36 23.24
N ALA A 259 17.76 -3.51 22.92
CA ALA A 259 17.56 -2.07 22.85
C ALA A 259 16.55 -1.66 21.76
N LEU A 260 16.66 -2.24 20.56
CA LEU A 260 15.70 -2.01 19.48
C LEU A 260 14.30 -2.51 19.88
N THR A 261 14.19 -3.68 20.51
CA THR A 261 12.90 -4.20 21.00
C THR A 261 12.31 -3.31 22.08
N ASP A 262 13.14 -2.76 22.97
CA ASP A 262 12.71 -1.79 23.97
C ASP A 262 12.10 -0.54 23.33
N ILE A 263 12.83 0.10 22.40
CA ILE A 263 12.32 1.25 21.64
C ILE A 263 11.03 0.87 20.93
N PHE A 264 11.04 -0.26 20.21
CA PHE A 264 9.94 -0.68 19.34
C PHE A 264 8.62 -0.72 20.10
N MET A 265 8.63 -1.32 21.27
CA MET A 265 7.42 -1.51 22.05
C MET A 265 7.09 -0.34 22.97
N THR A 266 8.10 0.32 23.58
CA THR A 266 7.85 1.42 24.53
C THR A 266 7.48 2.71 23.83
N LYS A 267 7.98 2.91 22.61
CA LYS A 267 7.75 4.09 21.78
C LYS A 267 6.73 3.86 20.66
N GLU A 268 6.15 2.67 20.58
CA GLU A 268 5.12 2.31 19.60
C GLU A 268 5.62 2.47 18.15
N ALA A 269 6.81 1.92 17.90
CA ALA A 269 7.38 1.87 16.57
C ALA A 269 6.66 0.81 15.72
N PHE A 270 6.59 1.05 14.42
CA PHE A 270 6.20 0.03 13.44
C PHE A 270 7.40 -0.48 12.63
N SER A 271 8.49 0.30 12.56
CA SER A 271 9.74 -0.10 11.91
C SER A 271 10.92 0.60 12.57
N LEU A 272 11.94 -0.16 12.97
CA LEU A 272 13.24 0.35 13.40
C LEU A 272 14.31 -0.27 12.51
N GLU A 273 14.90 0.53 11.64
CA GLU A 273 15.86 0.07 10.64
C GLU A 273 17.25 0.58 10.99
N THR A 274 18.25 -0.31 11.00
CA THR A 274 19.64 0.05 11.27
C THR A 274 20.61 -0.54 10.25
N LYS A 275 21.66 0.22 9.95
CA LYS A 275 22.87 -0.26 9.27
C LYS A 275 23.92 -0.49 10.33
N VAL A 276 24.45 -1.71 10.42
CA VAL A 276 25.31 -2.14 11.53
C VAL A 276 26.61 -2.68 10.97
N ALA A 277 27.73 -2.36 11.60
CA ALA A 277 29.04 -2.92 11.27
C ALA A 277 29.76 -3.43 12.52
N VAL A 278 30.77 -4.27 12.34
CA VAL A 278 31.68 -4.67 13.42
C VAL A 278 32.80 -3.62 13.49
N SER A 279 32.89 -2.92 14.61
CA SER A 279 33.95 -1.93 14.87
C SER A 279 35.33 -2.59 14.98
N SER A 280 36.40 -1.79 14.89
CA SER A 280 37.77 -2.24 15.13
C SER A 280 37.99 -2.80 16.54
N ALA A 281 37.10 -2.50 17.49
CA ALA A 281 37.11 -3.04 18.84
C ALA A 281 36.42 -4.42 18.95
N GLY A 282 35.90 -4.97 17.85
CA GLY A 282 35.25 -6.28 17.81
C GLY A 282 33.81 -6.30 18.35
N ALA A 283 33.16 -5.14 18.44
CA ALA A 283 31.76 -5.00 18.87
C ALA A 283 30.90 -4.36 17.78
N LEU A 284 29.58 -4.60 17.80
CA LEU A 284 28.67 -3.94 16.87
C LEU A 284 28.57 -2.44 17.13
N GLU A 285 28.51 -1.69 16.03
CA GLU A 285 28.31 -0.25 15.99
C GLU A 285 27.25 0.08 14.94
N VAL A 286 26.28 0.92 15.29
CA VAL A 286 25.24 1.37 14.35
C VAL A 286 25.76 2.56 13.55
N GLN A 287 25.77 2.42 12.23
CA GLN A 287 26.28 3.42 11.29
C GLN A 287 25.19 4.27 10.63
N GLY A 288 23.95 3.77 10.63
CA GLY A 288 22.78 4.49 10.17
C GLY A 288 21.51 3.96 10.82
N ALA A 289 20.52 4.82 10.98
CA ALA A 289 19.25 4.47 11.60
C ALA A 289 18.09 5.24 10.98
N ARG A 290 16.97 4.55 10.77
CA ARG A 290 15.70 5.14 10.32
C ARG A 290 14.57 4.51 11.13
N PHE A 291 14.01 5.27 12.05
CA PHE A 291 12.98 4.80 12.98
C PHE A 291 11.62 5.41 12.64
N GLY A 292 10.61 4.55 12.49
CA GLY A 292 9.24 4.87 12.16
C GLY A 292 8.28 4.53 13.31
N PHE A 293 7.47 5.51 13.71
CA PHE A 293 6.55 5.45 14.85
C PHE A 293 5.10 5.65 14.42
N ASP A 294 4.20 4.92 15.07
CA ASP A 294 2.76 5.05 14.84
C ASP A 294 2.23 6.34 15.48
N ASP A 295 1.56 7.16 14.68
CA ASP A 295 0.97 8.41 15.15
C ASP A 295 -0.44 8.25 15.76
N ALA A 296 -1.08 7.07 15.60
CA ALA A 296 -2.46 6.87 16.00
C ALA A 296 -2.63 6.96 17.52
N ALA A 297 -1.64 6.43 18.27
CA ALA A 297 -1.59 6.53 19.72
C ALA A 297 -1.43 7.98 20.21
N TYR A 298 -0.61 8.77 19.51
CA TYR A 298 -0.44 10.18 19.80
C TYR A 298 -1.71 11.00 19.49
N ARG A 299 -2.35 10.76 18.34
CA ARG A 299 -3.56 11.51 17.94
C ARG A 299 -4.76 11.22 18.85
N SER A 300 -4.91 9.99 19.32
CA SER A 300 -6.04 9.58 20.16
C SER A 300 -5.88 9.93 21.64
N ALA A 301 -4.66 9.77 22.18
CA ALA A 301 -4.42 9.84 23.63
C ALA A 301 -3.17 10.65 24.02
N LYS A 302 -2.50 11.32 23.07
CA LYS A 302 -1.24 12.06 23.26
C LYS A 302 -0.09 11.24 23.86
N ARG A 303 -0.13 9.91 23.68
CA ARG A 303 1.01 9.04 24.02
C ARG A 303 2.19 9.32 23.09
N GLN A 304 3.42 9.11 23.56
CA GLN A 304 4.65 9.36 22.79
C GLN A 304 4.85 10.82 22.35
N GLU A 305 4.33 11.79 23.12
CA GLU A 305 4.47 13.21 22.80
C GLU A 305 5.95 13.65 22.65
N ASP A 306 6.86 13.04 23.40
CA ASP A 306 8.30 13.25 23.29
C ASP A 306 8.83 12.86 21.90
N ILE A 307 8.39 11.74 21.33
CA ILE A 307 8.77 11.32 19.97
C ILE A 307 8.18 12.26 18.93
N HIS A 308 6.91 12.65 19.09
CA HIS A 308 6.26 13.55 18.13
C HIS A 308 6.83 14.97 18.13
N LYS A 309 7.45 15.41 19.23
CA LYS A 309 8.20 16.68 19.31
C LYS A 309 9.49 16.68 18.49
N LEU A 310 10.04 15.51 18.19
CA LEU A 310 11.25 15.39 17.35
C LEU A 310 10.96 15.57 15.86
N ARG A 311 9.68 15.58 15.46
CA ARG A 311 9.29 15.80 14.07
C ARG A 311 9.71 17.20 13.60
N ASN A 312 10.60 17.26 12.62
CA ASN A 312 10.98 18.51 11.97
C ASN A 312 10.37 18.62 10.57
N LYS A 313 9.25 19.36 10.47
CA LYS A 313 8.52 19.59 9.21
C LYS A 313 9.30 20.42 8.19
N GLU A 314 10.30 21.20 8.60
CA GLU A 314 11.11 22.02 7.69
C GLU A 314 12.05 21.15 6.83
N LEU A 315 12.34 19.93 7.27
CA LEU A 315 13.15 18.95 6.55
C LEU A 315 12.31 17.96 5.74
N GLU A 316 10.99 18.03 5.83
CA GLU A 316 10.05 17.21 5.07
C GLU A 316 9.68 17.90 3.75
N VAL A 317 9.10 17.15 2.81
CA VAL A 317 8.62 17.69 1.54
C VAL A 317 7.46 18.67 1.82
N PRO A 318 7.60 19.98 1.51
CA PRO A 318 6.60 20.98 1.90
C PRO A 318 5.18 20.68 1.41
N GLU A 319 5.06 20.14 0.20
CA GLU A 319 3.80 19.74 -0.42
C GLU A 319 3.12 18.60 0.34
N GLU A 320 3.89 17.65 0.87
CA GLU A 320 3.39 16.54 1.68
C GLU A 320 2.90 17.03 3.03
N VAL A 321 3.65 17.96 3.66
CA VAL A 321 3.25 18.60 4.93
C VAL A 321 1.97 19.42 4.77
N GLU A 322 1.81 20.12 3.64
CA GLU A 322 0.60 20.88 3.33
C GLU A 322 -0.59 19.94 3.07
N ALA A 323 -0.40 18.91 2.23
CA ALA A 323 -1.39 17.87 1.97
C ALA A 323 -1.88 17.21 3.25
N GLU A 324 -0.93 16.97 4.17
CA GLU A 324 -1.23 16.38 5.45
C GLU A 324 -2.32 17.19 6.15
N LYS A 325 -2.31 18.53 6.19
CA LYS A 325 -3.31 19.31 6.94
C LYS A 325 -4.76 18.90 6.66
N ASP A 326 -5.08 18.63 5.40
CA ASP A 326 -6.42 18.28 4.93
C ASP A 326 -6.71 16.77 4.90
N GLY A 327 -5.77 15.94 5.32
CA GLY A 327 -5.93 14.49 5.32
C GLY A 327 -5.74 13.88 3.96
N ILE A 328 -4.92 14.53 3.14
CA ILE A 328 -4.52 14.04 1.84
C ILE A 328 -3.18 13.33 2.02
N VAL A 329 -3.08 12.10 1.51
CA VAL A 329 -1.78 11.44 1.38
C VAL A 329 -1.23 11.79 0.01
N TYR A 330 -0.22 12.65 0.00
CA TYR A 330 0.50 13.07 -1.19
C TYR A 330 1.91 12.50 -1.14
N VAL A 331 2.38 11.99 -2.28
CA VAL A 331 3.77 11.56 -2.47
C VAL A 331 4.22 12.14 -3.80
N ARG A 332 5.25 12.99 -3.78
CA ARG A 332 5.87 13.51 -5.00
C ARG A 332 6.66 12.38 -5.66
N LEU A 333 6.40 12.12 -6.94
CA LEU A 333 7.13 11.13 -7.73
C LEU A 333 8.30 11.79 -8.46
N GLU A 334 9.38 11.02 -8.62
CA GLU A 334 10.58 11.44 -9.37
C GLU A 334 10.34 11.38 -10.89
N GLY A 335 11.28 11.92 -11.67
CA GLY A 335 11.20 11.93 -13.14
C GLY A 335 10.47 13.15 -13.73
N GLU A 336 10.00 13.01 -14.97
CA GLU A 336 9.42 14.13 -15.74
C GLU A 336 8.15 14.71 -15.11
N GLY A 337 7.29 13.86 -14.55
CA GLY A 337 6.14 14.29 -13.75
C GLY A 337 5.17 15.24 -14.46
N THR A 338 4.76 14.93 -15.69
CA THR A 338 3.90 15.80 -16.49
C THR A 338 2.39 15.67 -16.21
N ILE A 339 1.98 14.59 -15.53
CA ILE A 339 0.57 14.31 -15.19
C ILE A 339 0.37 14.37 -13.67
N GLY A 340 -0.35 15.37 -13.18
CA GLY A 340 -0.82 15.38 -11.79
C GLY A 340 -1.96 14.40 -11.58
N THR A 341 -1.97 13.62 -10.51
CA THR A 341 -3.07 12.68 -10.21
C THR A 341 -3.87 13.12 -8.99
N LEU A 342 -5.19 12.93 -9.03
CA LEU A 342 -6.11 13.11 -7.90
C LEU A 342 -7.05 11.90 -7.86
N VAL A 343 -6.90 11.07 -6.84
CA VAL A 343 -7.62 9.80 -6.73
C VAL A 343 -8.15 9.61 -5.30
N ASN A 344 -9.24 8.87 -5.14
CA ASN A 344 -9.72 8.43 -3.84
C ASN A 344 -9.41 6.95 -3.60
N GLY A 345 -8.82 6.64 -2.45
CA GLY A 345 -8.43 5.30 -2.06
C GLY A 345 -7.03 4.92 -2.53
N ALA A 346 -6.20 4.46 -1.59
CA ALA A 346 -4.80 4.12 -1.81
C ALA A 346 -4.56 3.14 -2.97
N GLY A 347 -5.25 1.99 -2.96
CA GLY A 347 -5.08 0.97 -4.00
C GLY A 347 -5.47 1.45 -5.40
N LEU A 348 -6.53 2.26 -5.52
CA LEU A 348 -6.92 2.87 -6.79
C LEU A 348 -5.90 3.93 -7.22
N ALA A 349 -5.38 4.73 -6.29
CA ALA A 349 -4.37 5.73 -6.58
C ALA A 349 -3.07 5.10 -7.08
N MET A 350 -2.58 4.03 -6.43
CA MET A 350 -1.41 3.27 -6.89
C MET A 350 -1.66 2.66 -8.26
N ASN A 351 -2.80 1.98 -8.45
CA ASN A 351 -3.11 1.39 -9.76
C ASN A 351 -3.30 2.45 -10.86
N THR A 352 -3.82 3.64 -10.53
CA THR A 352 -3.95 4.73 -11.51
C THR A 352 -2.58 5.19 -11.99
N VAL A 353 -1.63 5.35 -11.06
CA VAL A 353 -0.24 5.69 -11.41
C VAL A 353 0.36 4.59 -12.28
N ASP A 354 0.28 3.33 -11.85
CA ASP A 354 0.82 2.18 -12.59
C ASP A 354 0.24 2.10 -14.01
N ALA A 355 -1.08 2.19 -14.14
CA ALA A 355 -1.77 2.05 -15.42
C ALA A 355 -1.47 3.22 -16.37
N LEU A 356 -1.33 4.45 -15.87
CA LEU A 356 -0.87 5.58 -16.69
C LEU A 356 0.57 5.36 -17.15
N THR A 357 1.47 4.92 -16.27
CA THR A 357 2.87 4.68 -16.61
C THR A 357 3.03 3.58 -17.65
N ILE A 358 2.28 2.48 -17.54
CA ILE A 358 2.24 1.39 -18.54
C ILE A 358 1.85 1.91 -19.94
N ARG A 359 1.07 3.00 -20.00
CA ARG A 359 0.62 3.63 -21.25
C ARG A 359 1.54 4.77 -21.73
N GLY A 360 2.71 4.93 -21.11
CA GLY A 360 3.68 5.98 -21.43
C GLY A 360 3.37 7.34 -20.82
N GLY A 361 2.48 7.41 -19.81
CA GLY A 361 2.28 8.62 -19.01
C GLY A 361 3.38 8.81 -17.96
N HIS A 362 3.65 10.05 -17.59
CA HIS A 362 4.62 10.39 -16.54
C HIS A 362 3.92 11.06 -15.37
N CYS A 363 3.54 10.29 -14.35
CA CYS A 363 2.84 10.82 -13.18
C CYS A 363 3.78 11.68 -12.30
N ALA A 364 3.33 12.87 -11.92
CA ALA A 364 4.07 13.80 -11.06
C ALA A 364 3.99 13.41 -9.58
N ASN A 365 2.89 12.76 -9.21
CA ASN A 365 2.56 12.46 -7.84
C ASN A 365 1.67 11.22 -7.74
N PHE A 366 1.68 10.62 -6.56
CA PHE A 366 0.59 9.83 -6.01
C PHE A 366 -0.24 10.75 -5.09
N LEU A 367 -1.56 10.69 -5.16
CA LEU A 367 -2.44 11.40 -4.24
C LEU A 367 -3.70 10.57 -3.94
N ASP A 368 -3.90 10.31 -2.65
CA ASP A 368 -5.12 9.75 -2.10
C ASP A 368 -5.82 10.81 -1.23
N THR A 369 -7.00 11.27 -1.67
CA THR A 369 -7.83 12.22 -0.90
C THR A 369 -8.46 11.60 0.36
N GLY A 370 -8.26 10.30 0.58
CA GLY A 370 -8.96 9.51 1.57
C GLY A 370 -10.41 9.21 1.18
N GLY A 371 -11.17 8.63 2.11
CA GLY A 371 -12.55 8.18 1.88
C GLY A 371 -13.60 9.29 1.67
N LYS A 372 -13.21 10.57 1.66
CA LYS A 372 -14.11 11.72 1.49
C LYS A 372 -13.49 12.76 0.54
N ALA A 373 -13.93 12.76 -0.71
CA ALA A 373 -13.63 13.81 -1.67
C ALA A 373 -14.66 14.95 -1.53
N THR A 374 -14.49 15.83 -0.54
CA THR A 374 -15.31 17.04 -0.40
C THR A 374 -14.79 18.14 -1.32
N SER A 375 -15.58 19.19 -1.54
CA SER A 375 -15.16 20.33 -2.38
C SER A 375 -13.88 20.99 -1.84
N GLU A 376 -13.72 21.06 -0.52
CA GLU A 376 -12.52 21.61 0.13
C GLU A 376 -11.30 20.73 -0.10
N THR A 377 -11.41 19.41 0.11
CA THR A 377 -10.26 18.50 -0.10
C THR A 377 -9.85 18.42 -1.56
N VAL A 378 -10.81 18.49 -2.50
CA VAL A 378 -10.55 18.60 -3.95
C VAL A 378 -9.80 19.90 -4.27
N LYS A 379 -10.23 21.04 -3.71
CA LYS A 379 -9.55 22.34 -3.93
C LYS A 379 -8.13 22.35 -3.37
N SER A 380 -7.93 21.82 -2.16
CA SER A 380 -6.59 21.67 -1.57
C SER A 380 -5.71 20.75 -2.41
N ALA A 381 -6.24 19.61 -2.86
CA ALA A 381 -5.51 18.69 -3.74
C ALA A 381 -5.05 19.38 -5.04
N PHE A 382 -5.93 20.15 -5.70
CA PHE A 382 -5.52 20.92 -6.89
C PHE A 382 -4.43 21.93 -6.59
N LYS A 383 -4.52 22.66 -5.47
CA LYS A 383 -3.49 23.63 -5.07
C LYS A 383 -2.13 22.96 -4.87
N ILE A 384 -2.09 21.77 -4.27
CA ILE A 384 -0.87 21.00 -4.03
C ILE A 384 -0.31 20.47 -5.36
N ILE A 385 -1.14 19.86 -6.20
CA ILE A 385 -0.72 19.37 -7.52
C ILE A 385 -0.13 20.51 -8.37
N LEU A 386 -0.80 21.67 -8.41
CA LEU A 386 -0.38 22.83 -9.20
C LEU A 386 0.85 23.55 -8.63
N SER A 387 1.30 23.21 -7.41
CA SER A 387 2.55 23.74 -6.87
C SER A 387 3.77 23.10 -7.53
N ASP A 388 3.61 21.94 -8.18
CA ASP A 388 4.66 21.31 -8.97
C ASP A 388 4.67 21.87 -10.40
N PRO A 389 5.69 22.65 -10.80
CA PRO A 389 5.73 23.28 -12.12
C PRO A 389 5.87 22.28 -13.28
N ARG A 390 6.16 21.01 -13.00
CA ARG A 390 6.22 19.94 -14.00
C ARG A 390 4.84 19.57 -14.55
N VAL A 391 3.78 19.81 -13.78
CA VAL A 391 2.41 19.36 -14.12
C VAL A 391 1.86 20.15 -15.31
N LYS A 392 1.53 19.41 -16.38
CA LYS A 392 0.97 19.93 -17.64
C LYS A 392 -0.46 19.49 -17.91
N ALA A 393 -0.91 18.41 -17.27
CA ALA A 393 -2.28 17.94 -17.29
C ALA A 393 -2.62 17.29 -15.95
N ILE A 394 -3.89 17.27 -15.56
CA ILE A 394 -4.34 16.62 -14.32
C ILE A 394 -5.33 15.51 -14.64
N PHE A 395 -5.11 14.34 -14.04
CA PHE A 395 -5.99 13.19 -14.09
C PHE A 395 -6.75 13.03 -12.78
N VAL A 396 -8.06 13.23 -12.81
CA VAL A 396 -8.96 12.97 -11.69
C VAL A 396 -9.63 11.62 -11.94
N ASN A 397 -9.38 10.63 -11.08
CA ASN A 397 -10.01 9.32 -11.18
C ASN A 397 -10.69 9.01 -9.85
N ILE A 398 -12.01 9.15 -9.80
CA ILE A 398 -12.77 8.99 -8.56
C ILE A 398 -13.88 7.95 -8.73
N PHE A 399 -13.88 6.95 -7.85
CA PHE A 399 -15.02 6.05 -7.66
C PHE A 399 -15.87 6.54 -6.48
N GLY A 400 -17.02 7.12 -6.82
CA GLY A 400 -18.10 7.55 -5.94
C GLY A 400 -18.78 6.37 -5.26
N GLY A 401 -18.28 6.00 -4.09
CA GLY A 401 -18.98 5.11 -3.15
C GLY A 401 -19.95 5.89 -2.27
N LEU A 402 -19.46 6.40 -1.14
CA LEU A 402 -20.24 7.18 -0.17
C LEU A 402 -20.58 8.59 -0.67
N THR A 403 -19.71 9.17 -1.51
CA THR A 403 -19.89 10.52 -2.04
C THR A 403 -20.48 10.42 -3.45
N ARG A 404 -21.56 11.16 -3.71
CA ARG A 404 -22.24 11.16 -5.00
C ARG A 404 -21.44 11.96 -6.04
N SER A 405 -21.38 11.46 -7.27
CA SER A 405 -20.49 11.98 -8.32
C SER A 405 -20.82 13.43 -8.72
N GLU A 406 -22.07 13.87 -8.61
CA GLU A 406 -22.46 15.26 -8.88
C GLU A 406 -21.85 16.26 -7.90
N MET A 407 -21.70 15.87 -6.62
CA MET A 407 -21.07 16.72 -5.60
C MET A 407 -19.56 16.83 -5.85
N ILE A 408 -18.95 15.75 -6.33
CA ILE A 408 -17.53 15.72 -6.68
C ILE A 408 -17.29 16.57 -7.94
N ALA A 409 -18.15 16.44 -8.96
CA ALA A 409 -18.11 17.28 -10.16
C ALA A 409 -18.27 18.77 -9.82
N GLU A 410 -19.21 19.12 -8.94
CA GLU A 410 -19.38 20.49 -8.45
C GLU A 410 -18.10 21.01 -7.77
N GLY A 411 -17.52 20.22 -6.86
CA GLY A 411 -16.25 20.55 -6.20
C GLY A 411 -15.10 20.79 -7.17
N ILE A 412 -14.98 19.96 -8.21
CA ILE A 412 -13.97 20.12 -9.28
C ILE A 412 -14.19 21.43 -10.05
N ILE A 413 -15.42 21.71 -10.47
CA ILE A 413 -15.77 22.92 -11.24
C ILE A 413 -15.49 24.18 -10.41
N MET A 414 -15.88 24.17 -9.14
CA MET A 414 -15.62 25.28 -8.22
C MET A 414 -14.13 25.50 -8.01
N ALA A 415 -13.38 24.43 -7.70
CA ALA A 415 -11.93 24.53 -7.51
C ALA A 415 -11.23 25.05 -8.76
N PHE A 416 -11.64 24.59 -9.95
CA PHE A 416 -11.07 25.03 -11.22
C PHE A 416 -11.23 26.55 -11.41
N ARG A 417 -12.43 27.07 -11.15
CA ARG A 417 -12.73 28.50 -11.26
C ARG A 417 -12.00 29.32 -10.19
N ASP A 418 -12.07 28.90 -8.94
CA ASP A 418 -11.51 29.61 -7.80
C ASP A 418 -9.99 29.73 -7.87
N LEU A 419 -9.31 28.69 -8.37
CA LEU A 419 -7.86 28.67 -8.53
C LEU A 419 -7.40 29.28 -9.86
N GLY A 420 -8.33 29.68 -10.74
CA GLY A 420 -8.00 30.23 -12.05
C GLY A 420 -7.19 29.26 -12.93
N MET A 421 -7.52 27.98 -12.87
CA MET A 421 -6.74 26.91 -13.51
C MET A 421 -6.70 27.07 -15.04
N LYS A 422 -5.54 26.75 -15.61
CA LYS A 422 -5.32 26.74 -17.07
C LYS A 422 -4.91 25.36 -17.59
N VAL A 423 -4.39 24.53 -16.70
CA VAL A 423 -4.00 23.15 -16.97
C VAL A 423 -5.26 22.33 -17.30
N PRO A 424 -5.29 21.58 -18.43
CA PRO A 424 -6.44 20.74 -18.76
C PRO A 424 -6.60 19.63 -17.71
N VAL A 425 -7.85 19.36 -17.35
CA VAL A 425 -8.19 18.29 -16.40
C VAL A 425 -9.04 17.24 -17.10
N VAL A 426 -8.58 16.00 -17.05
CA VAL A 426 -9.35 14.83 -17.49
C VAL A 426 -9.94 14.18 -16.25
N VAL A 427 -11.25 13.96 -16.29
CA VAL A 427 -12.05 13.50 -15.15
C VAL A 427 -12.72 12.18 -15.50
N ARG A 428 -12.49 11.17 -14.68
CA ARG A 428 -13.24 9.93 -14.67
C ARG A 428 -13.99 9.81 -13.35
N LEU A 429 -15.31 9.88 -13.44
CA LEU A 429 -16.22 9.71 -12.29
C LEU A 429 -17.02 8.43 -12.50
N ARG A 430 -16.96 7.53 -11.53
CA ARG A 430 -17.76 6.30 -11.50
C ARG A 430 -18.57 6.21 -10.21
N GLY A 431 -19.72 5.55 -10.23
CA GLY A 431 -20.55 5.29 -9.04
C GLY A 431 -21.89 6.03 -9.04
N THR A 432 -22.39 6.39 -7.85
CA THR A 432 -23.74 6.99 -7.74
C THR A 432 -23.79 8.32 -8.48
N ASN A 433 -24.81 8.52 -9.33
CA ASN A 433 -25.04 9.72 -10.14
C ASN A 433 -23.87 10.08 -11.09
N GLU A 434 -23.10 9.09 -11.55
CA GLU A 434 -21.97 9.30 -12.47
C GLU A 434 -22.39 10.06 -13.74
N GLU A 435 -23.50 9.68 -14.38
CA GLU A 435 -24.02 10.35 -15.59
C GLU A 435 -24.28 11.85 -15.37
N LEU A 436 -24.87 12.21 -14.22
CA LEU A 436 -25.15 13.59 -13.86
C LEU A 436 -23.86 14.37 -13.63
N GLY A 437 -22.91 13.81 -12.88
CA GLY A 437 -21.60 14.43 -12.65
C GLY A 437 -20.82 14.66 -13.94
N GLN A 438 -20.82 13.67 -14.84
CA GLN A 438 -20.18 13.79 -16.16
C GLN A 438 -20.85 14.88 -17.02
N LYS A 439 -22.18 14.95 -17.00
CA LYS A 439 -22.93 16.01 -17.69
C LYS A 439 -22.59 17.40 -17.16
N MET A 440 -22.51 17.57 -15.83
CA MET A 440 -22.11 18.84 -15.21
C MET A 440 -20.72 19.30 -15.66
N ILE A 441 -19.76 18.37 -15.75
CA ILE A 441 -18.41 18.66 -16.25
C ILE A 441 -18.46 19.10 -17.71
N ALA A 442 -19.18 18.36 -18.57
CA ALA A 442 -19.29 18.67 -19.99
C ALA A 442 -19.96 20.03 -20.27
N GLU A 443 -20.96 20.40 -19.47
CA GLU A 443 -21.70 21.67 -19.61
C GLU A 443 -20.97 22.87 -18.98
N SER A 444 -19.88 22.64 -18.24
CA SER A 444 -19.16 23.69 -17.49
C SER A 444 -18.48 24.74 -18.36
N LYS A 445 -18.23 24.44 -19.64
CA LYS A 445 -17.44 25.24 -20.62
C LYS A 445 -16.00 25.53 -20.17
N LEU A 446 -15.49 24.78 -19.21
CA LEU A 446 -14.09 24.81 -18.75
C LEU A 446 -13.28 23.75 -19.52
N PRO A 447 -11.93 23.79 -19.53
CA PRO A 447 -11.09 22.73 -20.08
C PRO A 447 -11.07 21.49 -19.16
N LEU A 448 -12.26 20.98 -18.87
CA LEU A 448 -12.54 19.77 -18.11
C LEU A 448 -13.13 18.74 -19.08
N HIS A 449 -12.59 17.53 -19.07
CA HIS A 449 -12.98 16.48 -20.02
C HIS A 449 -13.43 15.23 -19.26
N ALA A 450 -14.72 14.92 -19.32
CA ALA A 450 -15.28 13.75 -18.64
C ALA A 450 -15.26 12.50 -19.54
N PHE A 451 -14.88 11.36 -18.97
CA PHE A 451 -14.86 10.05 -19.64
C PHE A 451 -15.41 8.95 -18.74
N ASP A 452 -16.01 7.94 -19.34
CA ASP A 452 -16.43 6.71 -18.66
C ASP A 452 -15.30 5.65 -18.64
N SER A 453 -14.70 5.40 -19.81
CA SER A 453 -13.59 4.46 -19.99
C SER A 453 -12.28 5.02 -19.40
N PHE A 454 -11.56 4.20 -18.63
CA PHE A 454 -10.21 4.55 -18.20
C PHE A 454 -9.25 4.62 -19.37
N GLU A 455 -9.29 3.67 -20.32
CA GLU A 455 -8.42 3.70 -21.50
C GLU A 455 -8.53 5.03 -22.26
N GLU A 456 -9.75 5.50 -22.53
CA GLU A 456 -9.97 6.78 -23.24
C GLU A 456 -9.49 7.98 -22.41
N ALA A 457 -9.78 7.98 -21.11
CA ALA A 457 -9.37 9.04 -20.20
C ALA A 457 -7.84 9.11 -20.06
N ALA A 458 -7.18 7.95 -19.92
CA ALA A 458 -5.73 7.81 -19.84
C ALA A 458 -5.06 8.29 -21.12
N ALA A 459 -5.53 7.82 -22.28
CA ALA A 459 -5.02 8.29 -23.58
C ALA A 459 -5.18 9.82 -23.72
N LYS A 460 -6.31 10.37 -23.26
CA LYS A 460 -6.55 11.81 -23.34
C LYS A 460 -5.62 12.61 -22.44
N VAL A 461 -5.43 12.22 -21.18
CA VAL A 461 -4.56 12.99 -20.27
C VAL A 461 -3.10 12.92 -20.69
N ILE A 462 -2.65 11.77 -21.20
CA ILE A 462 -1.31 11.58 -21.76
C ILE A 462 -1.13 12.47 -23.01
N SER A 463 -2.15 12.60 -23.86
CA SER A 463 -2.06 13.51 -25.02
C SER A 463 -1.85 14.98 -24.60
N PHE A 464 -2.49 15.41 -23.51
CA PHE A 464 -2.31 16.76 -22.99
C PHE A 464 -0.98 16.98 -22.29
N SER A 465 -0.38 15.95 -21.70
CA SER A 465 0.88 16.08 -20.97
C SER A 465 2.11 16.25 -21.88
N HIS A 466 1.99 15.89 -23.17
CA HIS A 466 3.02 16.13 -24.19
C HIS A 466 2.98 17.53 -24.79
N SER A 467 1.88 18.27 -24.58
CA SER A 467 1.72 19.66 -25.03
C SER A 467 2.51 20.61 -24.13
#